data_AF-A0A3S4UNR1-F1
#
_entry.id   AF-A0A3S4UNR1-F1
#
_cell.length_a   1.000
_cell.length_b   1.000
_cell.length_c   1.000
_cell.angle_alpha   90.00
_cell.angle_beta   90.00
_cell.angle_gamma   90.00
#
_symmetry.space_group_name_H-M   'P 1'
#
loop_
_entity.id
_entity.type
_entity.pdbx_description
1 polymer ?
#
loop_
_entity_poly.entity_id
_entity_poly.type
_entity_poly.pdbx_seq_one_letter_code
_entity_poly.pdbx_strand_id
1 'polypeptide(L)'
;MPAHVIYTQCDSQPASGSEYWLKHILREKLNFHGAIFSDDLGMKGAGFMGDFATRSEKALNAGCDLLLLCNEREGVVQVLDQLKLTENQPHFIQRQTRLKVYLRKNRIIGLN
;
A
#
# COMPACT_ATOMS: atom_id res chain seq x y z
N MET A 1 -7.68 3.19 -4.29
CA MET A 1 -7.42 3.57 -2.89
C MET A 1 -8.53 2.97 -2.04
N PRO A 2 -8.23 2.01 -1.15
CA PRO A 2 -9.21 1.37 -0.28
C PRO A 2 -9.58 2.26 0.90
N ALA A 3 -10.77 2.11 1.47
CA ALA A 3 -11.19 2.88 2.63
C ALA A 3 -10.60 2.31 3.94
N HIS A 4 -10.34 3.18 4.92
CA HIS A 4 -10.08 2.79 6.32
C HIS A 4 -11.37 2.42 7.06
N VAL A 5 -12.12 1.45 6.54
CA VAL A 5 -13.41 0.99 7.07
C VAL A 5 -13.39 -0.53 7.23
N ILE A 6 -13.91 -1.02 8.36
CA ILE A 6 -14.06 -2.45 8.64
C ILE A 6 -15.46 -2.90 8.21
N TYR A 7 -15.51 -3.91 7.34
CA TYR A 7 -16.74 -4.59 6.93
C TYR A 7 -16.81 -5.91 7.66
N THR A 8 -17.35 -5.91 8.88
CA THR A 8 -17.22 -7.01 9.86
C THR A 8 -17.78 -8.36 9.40
N GLN A 9 -18.68 -8.39 8.42
CA GLN A 9 -19.19 -9.63 7.83
C GLN A 9 -18.23 -10.23 6.78
N CYS A 10 -17.22 -9.48 6.35
CA CYS A 10 -16.30 -9.85 5.28
C CYS A 10 -14.88 -10.08 5.82
N ASP A 11 -14.38 -9.16 6.64
CA ASP A 11 -13.05 -9.21 7.25
C ASP A 11 -13.05 -8.37 8.55
N SER A 12 -12.28 -8.80 9.54
CA SER A 12 -12.08 -8.04 10.78
C SER A 12 -11.10 -6.87 10.60
N GLN A 13 -10.32 -6.89 9.52
CA GLN A 13 -9.37 -5.85 9.16
C GLN A 13 -10.04 -4.73 8.35
N PRO A 14 -9.55 -3.48 8.41
CA PRO A 14 -9.99 -2.44 7.49
C PRO A 14 -9.69 -2.85 6.05
N ALA A 15 -10.49 -2.40 5.07
CA ALA A 15 -10.28 -2.76 3.67
C ALA A 15 -8.88 -2.41 3.15
N SER A 16 -8.23 -1.38 3.71
CA SER A 16 -6.84 -0.99 3.43
C SER A 16 -5.77 -1.98 3.90
N GLY A 17 -6.10 -2.87 4.84
CA GLY A 17 -5.22 -3.91 5.38
C GLY A 17 -5.78 -5.33 5.21
N SER A 18 -6.75 -5.53 4.31
CA SER A 18 -7.46 -6.78 4.12
C SER A 18 -7.07 -7.47 2.81
N GLU A 19 -6.53 -8.69 2.90
CA GLU A 19 -6.27 -9.54 1.73
C GLU A 19 -7.58 -9.97 1.05
N TYR A 20 -8.64 -10.19 1.83
CA TYR A 20 -9.96 -10.50 1.28
C TYR A 20 -10.40 -9.42 0.29
N TRP A 21 -10.34 -8.15 0.70
CA TRP A 21 -10.77 -7.05 -0.17
C TRP A 21 -9.82 -6.82 -1.34
N LEU A 22 -8.52 -6.75 -1.08
CA LEU A 22 -7.57 -6.31 -2.10
C LEU A 22 -7.17 -7.44 -3.05
N LYS A 23 -6.97 -8.67 -2.58
CA LYS A 23 -6.57 -9.81 -3.42
C LYS A 23 -7.81 -10.54 -3.94
N HIS A 24 -8.63 -11.11 -3.05
CA HIS A 24 -9.72 -12.01 -3.49
C HIS A 24 -10.84 -11.26 -4.20
N ILE A 25 -11.28 -10.12 -3.68
CA ILE A 25 -12.36 -9.36 -4.33
C ILE A 25 -11.80 -8.50 -5.47
N LEU A 26 -10.85 -7.62 -5.19
CA LEU A 26 -10.43 -6.63 -6.18
C LEU A 26 -9.56 -7.20 -7.30
N ARG A 27 -8.52 -8.00 -6.99
CA ARG A 27 -7.68 -8.62 -8.04
C ARG A 27 -8.38 -9.78 -8.72
N GLU A 28 -8.87 -10.76 -7.96
CA GLU A 28 -9.34 -12.03 -8.53
C GLU A 28 -10.78 -11.93 -9.06
N LYS A 29 -11.74 -11.47 -8.25
CA LYS A 29 -13.15 -11.43 -8.66
C LYS A 29 -13.47 -10.29 -9.62
N LEU A 30 -12.91 -9.09 -9.36
CA LEU A 30 -13.16 -7.90 -10.17
C LEU A 30 -12.13 -7.70 -11.29
N ASN A 31 -11.08 -8.53 -11.36
CA ASN A 31 -10.04 -8.45 -12.38
C ASN A 31 -9.41 -7.05 -12.50
N PHE A 32 -9.19 -6.39 -11.36
CA PHE A 32 -8.55 -5.08 -11.35
C PHE A 32 -7.03 -5.22 -11.49
N HIS A 33 -6.46 -4.60 -12.53
CA HIS A 33 -5.02 -4.69 -12.84
C HIS A 33 -4.25 -3.38 -12.57
N GLY A 34 -4.92 -2.31 -12.16
CA GLY A 34 -4.30 -1.01 -11.88
C GLY A 34 -3.55 -0.96 -10.55
N ALA A 35 -2.84 0.14 -10.29
CA ALA A 35 -2.16 0.32 -9.00
C ALA A 35 -3.16 0.53 -7.85
N ILE A 36 -2.88 -0.06 -6.70
CA ILE A 36 -3.60 0.18 -5.45
C ILE A 36 -2.73 1.06 -4.56
N PHE A 37 -3.17 2.29 -4.35
CA PHE A 37 -2.58 3.19 -3.37
C PHE A 37 -3.23 2.91 -2.02
N SER A 38 -2.47 2.85 -0.93
CA SER A 38 -3.06 2.88 0.40
C SER A 38 -3.80 4.20 0.61
N ASP A 39 -4.75 4.19 1.53
CA ASP A 39 -5.18 5.44 2.17
C ASP A 39 -4.10 5.93 3.14
N ASP A 40 -4.22 7.14 3.66
CA ASP A 40 -3.17 7.76 4.50
C ASP A 40 -2.96 6.97 5.80
N LEU A 41 -1.74 6.47 5.99
CA LEU A 41 -1.32 5.70 7.17
C LEU A 41 -1.05 6.60 8.39
N GLY A 42 -0.96 7.92 8.18
CA GLY A 42 -0.84 8.94 9.22
C GLY A 42 -2.14 9.19 9.99
N MET A 43 -3.29 8.85 9.40
CA MET A 43 -4.59 9.10 10.02
C MET A 43 -4.75 8.33 11.33
N LYS A 44 -5.34 8.99 12.34
CA LYS A 44 -5.66 8.39 13.66
C LYS A 44 -6.47 7.10 13.55
N GLY A 45 -7.29 6.95 12.50
CA GLY A 45 -8.05 5.74 12.19
C GLY A 45 -7.20 4.51 11.86
N ALA A 46 -5.95 4.71 11.41
CA ALA A 46 -4.98 3.64 11.20
C ALA A 46 -4.31 3.18 12.52
N GLY A 47 -4.55 3.90 13.64
CA GLY A 47 -4.07 3.65 15.00
C GLY A 47 -3.94 2.18 15.40
N PHE A 48 -4.99 1.43 15.11
CA PHE A 48 -5.17 0.03 15.50
C PHE A 48 -4.21 -0.95 14.80
N MET A 49 -3.49 -0.51 13.76
CA MET A 49 -2.65 -1.39 12.95
C MET A 49 -1.18 -1.51 13.43
N GLY A 50 -0.79 -0.84 14.52
CA GLY A 50 0.59 -0.87 15.07
C GLY A 50 1.33 0.45 14.88
N ASP A 51 2.66 0.44 14.88
CA ASP A 51 3.48 1.60 14.51
C ASP A 51 3.55 1.81 12.98
N PHE A 52 4.11 2.92 12.51
CA PHE A 52 4.05 3.26 11.08
C PHE A 52 4.69 2.20 10.16
N ALA A 53 5.78 1.56 10.60
CA ALA A 53 6.42 0.46 9.88
C ALA A 53 5.49 -0.76 9.79
N THR A 54 4.92 -1.21 10.93
CA THR A 54 3.99 -2.34 10.97
C THR A 54 2.75 -2.10 10.11
N ARG A 55 2.20 -0.88 10.14
CA ARG A 55 1.04 -0.51 9.29
C ARG A 55 1.38 -0.59 7.81
N SER A 56 2.57 -0.09 7.46
CA SER A 56 3.10 -0.12 6.10
C SER A 56 3.29 -1.55 5.60
N GLU A 57 3.86 -2.44 6.42
CA GLU A 57 3.97 -3.87 6.10
C GLU A 57 2.60 -4.51 5.88
N LYS A 58 1.64 -4.27 6.79
CA LYS A 58 0.28 -4.80 6.65
C LYS A 58 -0.40 -4.33 5.36
N ALA A 59 -0.30 -3.05 5.02
CA ALA A 59 -0.90 -2.51 3.80
C ALA A 59 -0.27 -3.11 2.53
N LEU A 60 1.06 -3.27 2.50
CA LEU A 60 1.77 -3.94 1.40
C LEU A 60 1.38 -5.41 1.28
N ASN A 61 1.39 -6.14 2.39
CA ASN A 61 1.02 -7.56 2.44
C ASN A 61 -0.44 -7.77 2.03
N ALA A 62 -1.34 -6.86 2.42
CA ALA A 62 -2.74 -6.88 1.99
C ALA A 62 -2.90 -6.74 0.47
N GLY A 63 -1.99 -6.03 -0.21
CA GLY A 63 -1.98 -5.89 -1.66
C GLY A 63 -1.88 -4.45 -2.18
N CYS A 64 -1.58 -3.48 -1.32
CA CYS A 64 -1.24 -2.13 -1.78
C CYS A 64 0.09 -2.14 -2.56
N ASP A 65 0.14 -1.34 -3.62
CA ASP A 65 1.33 -1.15 -4.46
C ASP A 65 2.18 0.04 -3.99
N LEU A 66 1.53 1.10 -3.49
CA LEU A 66 2.15 2.34 -3.04
C LEU A 66 1.51 2.79 -1.72
N LEU A 67 2.35 3.23 -0.79
CA LEU A 67 1.92 3.69 0.53
C LEU A 67 1.89 5.21 0.60
N LEU A 68 0.85 5.73 1.23
CA LEU A 68 0.71 7.14 1.59
C LEU A 68 0.91 7.29 3.09
N LEU A 69 1.88 8.09 3.48
CA LEU A 69 2.10 8.53 4.86
C LEU A 69 2.28 10.05 4.83
N CYS A 70 1.17 10.76 4.98
CA CYS A 70 1.09 12.19 4.73
C CYS A 70 1.24 12.97 6.04
N ASN A 71 1.92 14.12 5.97
CA ASN A 71 2.09 15.05 7.11
C ASN A 71 2.74 14.44 8.37
N GLU A 72 3.36 13.27 8.27
CA GLU A 72 3.93 12.50 9.39
C GLU A 72 5.43 12.21 9.15
N ARG A 73 6.27 13.26 9.26
CA ARG A 73 7.71 13.15 8.91
C ARG A 73 8.45 12.09 9.74
N GLU A 74 8.22 12.06 11.05
CA GLU A 74 8.86 11.07 11.94
C GLU A 74 8.41 9.65 11.58
N GLY A 75 7.15 9.47 11.25
CA GLY A 75 6.63 8.19 10.77
C GLY A 75 7.29 7.76 9.46
N VAL A 76 7.51 8.68 8.51
CA VAL A 76 8.24 8.37 7.28
C VAL A 76 9.66 7.91 7.58
N VAL A 77 10.38 8.59 8.48
CA VAL A 77 11.73 8.16 8.91
C VAL A 77 11.67 6.76 9.52
N GLN A 78 10.72 6.50 10.43
CA GLN A 78 10.55 5.19 11.03
C GLN A 78 10.31 4.09 9.97
N VAL A 79 9.44 4.34 8.99
CA VAL A 79 9.17 3.38 7.91
C VAL A 79 10.42 3.12 7.09
N LEU A 80 11.16 4.16 6.70
CA LEU A 80 12.40 4.01 5.93
C LEU A 80 13.47 3.21 6.68
N ASP A 81 13.56 3.38 8.00
CA ASP A 81 14.57 2.70 8.83
C ASP A 81 14.17 1.26 9.19
N GLN A 82 12.87 0.97 9.33
CA GLN A 82 12.39 -0.26 9.98
C GLN A 82 11.57 -1.19 9.07
N LEU A 83 11.02 -0.70 7.95
CA LEU A 83 10.18 -1.51 7.07
C LEU A 83 10.96 -2.69 6.49
N LYS A 84 10.52 -3.91 6.81
CA LYS A 84 11.07 -5.14 6.21
C LYS A 84 10.18 -5.62 5.09
N LEU A 85 10.39 -5.06 3.90
CA LEU A 85 9.71 -5.53 2.70
C LEU A 85 10.19 -6.94 2.33
N THR A 86 9.34 -7.94 2.58
CA THR A 86 9.55 -9.31 2.09
C THR A 86 8.69 -9.54 0.86
N GLU A 87 9.30 -9.44 -0.32
CA GLU A 87 8.60 -9.56 -1.61
C GLU A 87 9.36 -10.50 -2.54
N ASN A 88 8.63 -11.38 -3.25
CA ASN A 88 9.24 -12.24 -4.27
C ASN A 88 9.38 -11.51 -5.61
N GLN A 89 10.30 -11.98 -6.46
CA GLN A 89 10.62 -11.33 -7.74
C GLN A 89 9.39 -11.13 -8.64
N PRO A 90 8.47 -12.11 -8.81
CA PRO A 90 7.26 -11.89 -9.60
C PRO A 90 6.37 -10.77 -9.07
N HIS A 91 6.12 -10.73 -7.75
CA HIS A 91 5.26 -9.72 -7.14
C HIS A 91 5.87 -8.31 -7.29
N PHE A 92 7.18 -8.19 -7.09
CA PHE A 92 7.92 -6.94 -7.33
C PHE A 92 7.74 -6.42 -8.76
N ILE A 93 7.95 -7.28 -9.77
CA ILE A 93 7.82 -6.90 -11.18
C ILE A 93 6.40 -6.42 -11.50
N GLN A 94 5.39 -7.12 -10.98
CA GLN A 94 4.00 -6.74 -11.19
C GLN A 94 3.68 -5.38 -10.55
N ARG A 95 4.10 -5.16 -9.30
CA ARG A 95 3.94 -3.88 -8.60
C ARG A 95 4.61 -2.75 -9.36
N GLN A 96 5.86 -2.93 -9.80
CA GLN A 96 6.57 -1.95 -10.63
C GLN A 96 5.83 -1.66 -11.94
N THR A 97 5.28 -2.68 -12.59
CA THR A 97 4.50 -2.52 -13.83
C THR A 97 3.26 -1.68 -13.61
N ARG A 98 2.52 -1.93 -12.52
CA ARG A 98 1.33 -1.15 -12.15
C ARG A 98 1.68 0.32 -11.85
N LEU A 99 2.81 0.57 -11.18
CA LEU A 99 3.21 1.92 -10.80
C LEU A 99 3.83 2.73 -11.94
N LYS A 100 4.44 2.10 -12.95
CA LYS A 100 5.06 2.78 -14.11
C LYS A 100 4.09 3.71 -14.86
N VAL A 101 2.80 3.38 -14.87
CA VAL A 101 1.77 4.22 -15.51
C VAL A 101 1.66 5.59 -14.83
N TYR A 102 1.86 5.64 -13.51
CA TYR A 102 1.68 6.84 -12.69
C TYR A 102 2.99 7.59 -12.44
N LEU A 103 4.11 6.88 -12.36
CA LEU A 103 5.43 7.45 -12.03
C LEU A 103 6.25 7.83 -13.27
N ARG A 104 5.62 7.95 -14.45
CA ARG A 104 6.28 8.39 -15.67
C ARG A 104 6.81 9.82 -15.49
N LYS A 105 8.09 9.93 -15.14
CA LYS A 105 8.88 11.13 -15.40
C LYS A 105 8.84 11.37 -16.91
N ASN A 106 8.28 12.51 -17.33
CA ASN A 106 8.90 13.21 -18.46
C ASN A 106 10.39 13.29 -18.10
N ARG A 107 11.25 12.67 -18.91
CA ARG A 107 12.70 12.81 -18.83
C ARG A 107 12.98 14.31 -18.86
N ILE A 108 13.13 14.93 -17.69
CA ILE A 108 13.80 16.23 -17.58
C ILE A 108 15.26 15.88 -17.84
N ILE A 109 15.74 16.49 -18.91
CA ILE A 109 17.08 16.42 -19.46
C ILE A 109 18.06 16.82 -18.36
N GLY A 110 19.16 16.07 -18.23
CA GLY A 110 20.38 16.55 -17.57
C GLY A 110 20.51 16.21 -16.09
N LEU A 111 21.12 15.07 -15.81
CA LEU A 111 22.22 15.00 -14.86
C LEU A 111 23.27 14.07 -15.48
N ASN A 112 24.45 14.64 -15.73
CA ASN A 112 25.67 13.97 -16.18
C ASN A 112 26.18 13.00 -15.12
#